data_AF-A0A968WYX1-F1
#
_entry.id   AF-A0A968WYX1-F1
#
_cell.length_a   1.000
_cell.length_b   1.000
_cell.length_c   1.000
_cell.angle_alpha   90.00
_cell.angle_beta   90.00
_cell.angle_gamma   90.00
#
_symmetry.space_group_name_H-M   'P 1'
#
loop_
_entity.id
_entity.type
_entity.pdbx_description
1 polymer ?
#
loop_
_entity_poly.entity_id
_entity_poly.type
_entity_poly.pdbx_seq_one_letter_code
_entity_poly.pdbx_strand_id
1 'polypeptide(L)'
;MANPFTTFTCTRLLSLVLMIFSLVIAPVHSAETNPSWETITIDGRQYVSLNSVKNAYKFTKMESSNKLVTLQNAKVSVKLNIGGNECLMNGVKFVLSHEIATSNGKPYVSQIDLAKLIDPVLRPNFINNAGDFRTVVLDPGHGGSDTGASNSLGYEAFYNLKVAGLVKSQLESKGFKVIMTRNSNVFISLQERVNIANAIKDEAIFVSIHFNSGNSNARGIETFTLSPPSVPHYGSGIKESDFATRMVTNTILQTSP
;
A
#
# COMPACT_ATOMS: atom_id res chain seq x y z
N MET A 1 3.71 -51.02 -93.01
CA MET A 1 2.23 -50.95 -92.97
C MET A 1 1.85 -49.53 -92.57
N ALA A 2 1.04 -48.88 -93.40
CA ALA A 2 0.29 -47.61 -93.27
C ALA A 2 0.77 -46.48 -92.32
N ASN A 3 1.10 -45.33 -92.93
CA ASN A 3 0.88 -43.95 -92.44
C ASN A 3 -0.64 -43.61 -92.53
N PRO A 4 -1.25 -42.51 -91.96
CA PRO A 4 -0.67 -41.15 -91.92
C PRO A 4 -1.20 -40.09 -90.87
N PHE A 5 -0.55 -38.89 -90.90
CA PHE A 5 -1.07 -37.49 -90.77
C PHE A 5 -1.30 -36.72 -89.43
N THR A 6 -0.60 -35.55 -89.35
CA THR A 6 -0.99 -34.17 -88.88
C THR A 6 -1.31 -33.93 -87.39
N THR A 7 -1.04 -32.80 -86.71
CA THR A 7 -0.51 -31.43 -86.99
C THR A 7 -0.16 -30.72 -85.66
N PHE A 8 0.62 -29.63 -85.76
CA PHE A 8 1.02 -28.65 -84.74
C PHE A 8 -0.07 -28.12 -83.80
N THR A 9 0.31 -27.73 -82.57
CA THR A 9 0.15 -26.35 -82.06
C THR A 9 1.04 -26.02 -80.85
N CYS A 10 1.54 -24.79 -80.91
CA CYS A 10 2.27 -24.00 -79.95
C CYS A 10 1.49 -23.74 -78.64
N THR A 11 2.13 -23.81 -77.48
CA THR A 11 1.97 -22.75 -76.45
C THR A 11 3.05 -22.80 -75.38
N ARG A 12 3.59 -21.62 -75.09
CA ARG A 12 4.57 -21.30 -74.05
C ARG A 12 4.03 -21.66 -72.66
N LEU A 13 4.81 -22.35 -71.84
CA LEU A 13 4.65 -22.27 -70.37
C LEU A 13 5.81 -21.45 -69.81
N LEU A 14 5.55 -20.18 -69.57
CA LEU A 14 6.39 -19.29 -68.78
C LEU A 14 6.02 -19.54 -67.31
N SER A 15 6.96 -19.97 -66.48
CA SER A 15 6.78 -20.13 -65.04
C SER A 15 6.48 -18.77 -64.40
N LEU A 16 5.23 -18.55 -63.98
CA LEU A 16 4.84 -17.39 -63.18
C LEU A 16 5.17 -17.68 -61.70
N VAL A 17 6.27 -17.11 -61.21
CA VAL A 17 6.58 -17.06 -59.78
C VAL A 17 5.64 -16.04 -59.14
N LEU A 18 4.64 -16.53 -58.40
CA LEU A 18 3.75 -15.67 -57.61
C LEU A 18 4.49 -15.25 -56.33
N MET A 19 5.10 -14.06 -56.35
CA MET A 19 5.67 -13.43 -55.15
C MET A 19 4.51 -12.90 -54.30
N ILE A 20 4.05 -13.70 -53.33
CA ILE A 20 3.13 -13.25 -52.29
C ILE A 20 3.94 -12.38 -51.32
N PHE A 21 3.91 -11.06 -51.50
CA PHE A 21 4.33 -10.12 -50.46
C PHE A 21 3.33 -10.20 -49.31
N SER A 22 3.66 -11.02 -48.32
CA SER A 22 2.97 -11.03 -47.03
C SER A 22 3.40 -9.78 -46.28
N LEU A 23 2.60 -8.72 -46.34
CA LEU A 23 2.80 -7.54 -45.50
C LEU A 23 2.50 -7.96 -44.05
N VAL A 24 3.53 -8.35 -43.31
CA VAL A 24 3.43 -8.58 -41.87
C VAL A 24 3.27 -7.21 -41.24
N ILE A 25 2.02 -6.79 -41.02
CA ILE A 25 1.71 -5.65 -40.16
C ILE A 25 2.02 -6.13 -38.73
N ALA A 26 3.23 -5.85 -38.27
CA ALA A 26 3.55 -5.98 -36.85
C ALA A 26 2.56 -5.11 -36.08
N PRO A 27 1.91 -5.63 -35.02
CA PRO A 27 1.07 -4.80 -34.18
C PRO A 27 1.98 -3.71 -33.59
N VAL A 28 1.73 -2.46 -33.99
CA VAL A 28 2.27 -1.28 -33.32
C VAL A 28 1.67 -1.30 -31.93
N HIS A 29 2.34 -1.98 -31.01
CA HIS A 29 2.13 -1.78 -29.60
C HIS A 29 2.58 -0.35 -29.33
N SER A 30 1.65 0.55 -29.04
CA SER A 30 2.00 1.81 -28.40
C SER A 30 2.71 1.42 -27.11
N ALA A 31 4.01 1.68 -27.02
CA ALA A 31 4.70 1.64 -25.75
C ALA A 31 3.96 2.60 -24.83
N GLU A 32 3.24 2.10 -23.84
CA GLU A 32 2.72 2.94 -22.77
C GLU A 32 3.95 3.60 -22.13
N THR A 33 4.14 4.89 -22.39
CA THR A 33 5.23 5.64 -21.76
C THR A 33 4.93 5.67 -20.26
N ASN A 34 5.71 4.93 -19.48
CA ASN A 34 5.64 4.94 -18.03
C ASN A 34 5.54 6.38 -17.53
N PRO A 35 4.61 6.72 -16.62
CA PRO A 35 4.52 8.08 -16.11
C PRO A 35 5.83 8.42 -15.42
N SER A 36 6.61 9.32 -16.02
CA SER A 36 7.84 9.82 -15.42
C SER A 36 7.47 10.59 -14.15
N TRP A 37 7.92 10.11 -13.00
CA TRP A 37 7.69 10.78 -11.72
C TRP A 37 8.47 12.10 -11.67
N GLU A 38 7.75 13.23 -11.59
CA GLU A 38 8.34 14.53 -11.27
C GLU A 38 8.61 14.56 -9.76
N THR A 39 9.90 14.60 -9.39
CA THR A 39 10.33 14.58 -7.98
C THR A 39 11.17 15.79 -7.60
N ILE A 40 11.10 16.19 -6.34
CA ILE A 40 11.98 17.20 -5.73
C ILE A 40 12.54 16.68 -4.40
N THR A 41 13.62 17.30 -3.92
CA THR A 41 14.16 17.07 -2.58
C THR A 41 13.86 18.27 -1.70
N ILE A 42 13.27 18.05 -0.52
CA ILE A 42 13.07 19.07 0.52
C ILE A 42 13.62 18.50 1.83
N ASP A 43 14.56 19.20 2.45
CA ASP A 43 15.21 18.79 3.70
C ASP A 43 15.72 17.34 3.67
N GLY A 44 16.38 16.96 2.58
CA GLY A 44 16.93 15.62 2.36
C GLY A 44 15.90 14.52 2.08
N ARG A 45 14.61 14.85 1.92
CA ARG A 45 13.52 13.90 1.64
C ARG A 45 13.02 14.05 0.22
N GLN A 46 12.74 12.93 -0.44
CA GLN A 46 12.14 12.91 -1.77
C GLN A 46 10.63 13.15 -1.70
N TYR A 47 10.14 14.00 -2.59
CA TYR A 47 8.73 14.34 -2.76
C TYR A 47 8.33 14.11 -4.22
N VAL A 48 7.09 13.70 -4.44
CA VAL A 48 6.50 13.39 -5.74
C VAL A 48 5.38 14.38 -6.05
N SER A 49 5.37 14.95 -7.25
CA SER A 49 4.34 15.93 -7.61
C SER A 49 2.96 15.29 -7.65
N LEU A 50 1.94 15.98 -7.12
CA LEU A 50 0.56 15.46 -7.18
C LEU A 50 0.04 15.33 -8.61
N ASN A 51 0.66 16.00 -9.59
CA ASN A 51 0.37 15.78 -11.01
C ASN A 51 0.90 14.41 -11.49
N SER A 52 2.08 13.99 -11.01
CA SER A 52 2.58 12.63 -11.28
C SER A 52 1.67 11.58 -10.64
N VAL A 53 1.24 11.80 -9.39
CA VAL A 53 0.24 10.95 -8.71
C VAL A 53 -1.07 10.92 -9.50
N LYS A 54 -1.61 12.08 -9.92
CA LYS A 54 -2.81 12.16 -10.76
C LYS A 54 -2.71 11.23 -11.96
N ASN A 55 -1.61 11.29 -12.69
CA ASN A 55 -1.41 10.52 -13.91
C ASN A 55 -1.21 9.02 -13.62
N ALA A 56 -0.37 8.66 -12.64
CA ALA A 56 -0.09 7.28 -12.29
C ALA A 56 -1.33 6.49 -11.84
N TYR A 57 -2.23 7.12 -11.07
CA TYR A 57 -3.45 6.49 -10.58
C TYR A 57 -4.70 6.81 -11.42
N LYS A 58 -4.50 7.38 -12.62
CA LYS A 58 -5.57 7.67 -13.59
C LYS A 58 -6.70 8.53 -12.98
N PHE A 59 -6.33 9.52 -12.16
CA PHE A 59 -7.28 10.52 -11.67
C PHE A 59 -7.70 11.45 -12.82
N THR A 60 -8.99 11.49 -13.11
CA THR A 60 -9.55 12.29 -14.21
C THR A 60 -9.65 13.77 -13.85
N LYS A 61 -9.62 14.09 -12.57
CA LYS A 61 -9.79 15.44 -12.03
C LYS A 61 -8.73 15.76 -10.98
N MET A 62 -8.21 16.98 -11.03
CA MET A 62 -7.42 17.60 -9.96
C MET A 62 -7.84 19.06 -9.82
N GLU A 63 -8.34 19.42 -8.64
CA GLU A 63 -8.70 20.80 -8.29
C GLU A 63 -7.88 21.24 -7.08
N SER A 64 -7.55 22.54 -7.03
CA SER A 64 -6.89 23.14 -5.89
C SER A 64 -7.61 24.44 -5.53
N SER A 65 -8.05 24.57 -4.28
CA SER A 65 -8.71 25.76 -3.74
C SER A 65 -8.47 25.86 -2.25
N ASN A 66 -8.12 27.05 -1.74
CA ASN A 66 -7.92 27.30 -0.30
C ASN A 66 -7.06 26.24 0.40
N LYS A 67 -5.89 25.92 -0.17
CA LYS A 67 -4.95 24.87 0.27
C LYS A 67 -5.45 23.43 0.15
N LEU A 68 -6.72 23.20 -0.18
CA LEU A 68 -7.26 21.87 -0.41
C LEU A 68 -7.00 21.44 -1.86
N VAL A 69 -6.30 20.33 -2.04
CA VAL A 69 -6.12 19.65 -3.31
C VAL A 69 -7.02 18.42 -3.34
N THR A 70 -7.86 18.30 -4.37
CA THR A 70 -8.72 17.13 -4.58
C THR A 70 -8.34 16.42 -5.87
N LEU A 71 -7.95 15.15 -5.77
CA LEU A 71 -7.80 14.22 -6.90
C LEU A 71 -9.03 13.32 -6.96
N GLN A 72 -9.59 13.09 -8.16
CA GLN A 72 -10.79 12.25 -8.28
C GLN A 72 -10.83 11.46 -9.59
N ASN A 73 -11.28 10.21 -9.50
CA ASN A 73 -11.75 9.38 -10.61
C ASN A 73 -13.10 8.75 -10.23
N ALA A 74 -13.59 7.82 -11.05
CA ALA A 74 -14.88 7.15 -10.84
C ALA A 74 -14.95 6.30 -9.54
N LYS A 75 -13.82 5.88 -8.97
CA LYS A 75 -13.75 4.97 -7.81
C LYS A 75 -13.31 5.65 -6.53
N VAL A 76 -12.45 6.66 -6.63
CA VAL A 76 -11.78 7.27 -5.48
C VAL A 76 -11.74 8.78 -5.60
N SER A 77 -12.03 9.45 -4.48
CA SER A 77 -11.72 10.86 -4.23
C SER A 77 -10.67 10.94 -3.12
N VAL A 78 -9.54 11.59 -3.42
CA VAL A 78 -8.44 11.88 -2.49
C VAL A 78 -8.42 13.37 -2.22
N LYS A 79 -8.47 13.78 -0.96
CA LYS A 79 -8.37 15.18 -0.53
C LYS A 79 -7.16 15.37 0.36
N LEU A 80 -6.37 16.39 0.08
CA LEU A 80 -5.08 16.68 0.70
C LEU A 80 -5.01 18.17 1.05
N ASN A 81 -4.57 18.50 2.25
CA ASN A 81 -4.37 19.90 2.64
C ASN A 81 -2.89 20.29 2.52
N ILE A 82 -2.58 21.29 1.69
CA ILE A 82 -1.25 21.87 1.56
C ILE A 82 -0.79 22.45 2.91
N GLY A 83 0.42 22.08 3.32
CA GLY A 83 0.99 22.40 4.64
C GLY A 83 0.38 21.61 5.80
N GLY A 84 -0.45 20.60 5.51
CA GLY A 84 -0.98 19.66 6.48
C GLY A 84 -0.55 18.24 6.13
N ASN A 85 -0.78 17.31 7.06
CA ASN A 85 -0.45 15.90 6.93
C ASN A 85 -1.69 14.99 6.88
N GLU A 86 -2.88 15.55 6.65
CA GLU A 86 -4.11 14.76 6.54
C GLU A 86 -4.45 14.46 5.08
N CYS A 87 -4.76 13.19 4.82
CA CYS A 87 -5.26 12.69 3.54
C CYS A 87 -6.61 12.01 3.76
N LEU A 88 -7.65 12.46 3.05
CA LEU A 88 -8.95 11.79 3.06
C LEU A 88 -9.12 11.02 1.76
N MET A 89 -9.30 9.69 1.84
CA MET A 89 -9.64 8.87 0.69
C MET A 89 -11.04 8.29 0.90
N ASN A 90 -12.00 8.69 0.07
CA ASN A 90 -13.42 8.32 0.20
C ASN A 90 -13.99 8.57 1.62
N GLY A 91 -13.56 9.65 2.27
CA GLY A 91 -14.01 10.04 3.61
C GLY A 91 -13.27 9.36 4.77
N VAL A 92 -12.43 8.36 4.50
CA VAL A 92 -11.54 7.77 5.51
C VAL A 92 -10.30 8.63 5.66
N LYS A 93 -9.97 9.00 6.90
CA LYS A 93 -8.80 9.81 7.21
C LYS A 93 -7.56 8.95 7.37
N PHE A 94 -6.51 9.36 6.69
CA PHE A 94 -5.16 8.84 6.79
C PHE A 94 -4.22 9.97 7.21
N VAL A 95 -3.31 9.67 8.13
CA VAL A 95 -2.32 10.62 8.64
C VAL A 95 -0.98 10.30 7.98
N LEU A 96 -0.48 11.25 7.21
CA LEU A 96 0.80 11.20 6.52
C LEU A 96 1.93 11.49 7.52
N SER A 97 3.09 10.90 7.25
CA SER A 97 4.33 11.12 8.00
C SER A 97 4.88 12.53 7.81
N HIS A 98 4.64 13.11 6.63
CA HIS A 98 5.10 14.45 6.27
C HIS A 98 3.98 15.30 5.69
N GLU A 99 4.14 16.61 5.81
CA GLU A 99 3.20 17.57 5.26
C GLU A 99 3.19 17.55 3.72
N ILE A 100 2.06 17.93 3.14
CA ILE A 100 1.94 18.21 1.72
C ILE A 100 2.68 19.50 1.40
N ALA A 101 3.88 19.33 0.83
CA ALA A 101 4.78 20.42 0.51
C ALA A 101 4.32 21.17 -0.74
N THR A 102 4.83 22.40 -0.91
CA THR A 102 4.67 23.17 -2.14
C THR A 102 6.03 23.67 -2.61
N SER A 103 6.28 23.58 -3.92
CA SER A 103 7.43 24.20 -4.57
C SER A 103 7.01 24.80 -5.90
N ASN A 104 7.37 26.06 -6.15
CA ASN A 104 6.96 26.82 -7.33
C ASN A 104 5.43 26.76 -7.59
N GLY A 105 4.63 26.85 -6.53
CA GLY A 105 3.17 26.78 -6.60
C GLY A 105 2.58 25.40 -6.88
N LYS A 106 3.41 24.36 -7.07
CA LYS A 106 2.96 22.98 -7.29
C LYS A 106 2.94 22.19 -5.98
N PRO A 107 1.90 21.40 -5.69
CA PRO A 107 1.83 20.57 -4.50
C PRO A 107 2.53 19.22 -4.68
N TYR A 108 3.16 18.73 -3.62
CA TYR A 108 3.90 17.46 -3.58
C TYR A 108 3.56 16.65 -2.33
N VAL A 109 3.61 15.34 -2.46
CA VAL A 109 3.52 14.38 -1.34
C VAL A 109 4.86 13.71 -1.11
N SER A 110 5.20 13.41 0.14
CA SER A 110 6.43 12.68 0.42
C SER A 110 6.40 11.31 -0.26
N GLN A 111 7.54 10.92 -0.82
CA GLN A 111 7.70 9.64 -1.49
C GLN A 111 7.44 8.46 -0.54
N ILE A 112 7.79 8.58 0.73
CA ILE A 112 7.53 7.53 1.72
C ILE A 112 6.03 7.36 2.00
N ASP A 113 5.28 8.46 2.07
CA ASP A 113 3.84 8.43 2.29
C ASP A 113 3.10 7.93 1.05
N LEU A 114 3.58 8.31 -0.14
CA LEU A 114 3.08 7.73 -1.38
C LEU A 114 3.27 6.21 -1.39
N ALA A 115 4.48 5.74 -1.09
CA ALA A 115 4.83 4.33 -1.16
C ALA A 115 4.21 3.48 -0.04
N LYS A 116 4.18 3.96 1.20
CA LYS A 116 3.81 3.15 2.37
C LYS A 116 2.35 3.32 2.80
N LEU A 117 1.67 4.37 2.32
CA LEU A 117 0.29 4.67 2.70
C LEU A 117 -0.63 4.80 1.49
N ILE A 118 -0.35 5.73 0.58
CA ILE A 118 -1.30 6.06 -0.50
C ILE A 118 -1.38 4.91 -1.51
N ASP A 119 -0.25 4.38 -1.98
CA ASP A 119 -0.22 3.33 -2.97
C ASP A 119 -0.93 2.04 -2.51
N PRO A 120 -0.65 1.49 -1.30
CA PRO A 120 -1.36 0.31 -0.80
C PRO A 120 -2.88 0.52 -0.65
N VAL A 121 -3.32 1.73 -0.33
CA VAL A 121 -4.76 2.03 -0.21
C VAL A 121 -5.44 2.16 -1.58
N LEU A 122 -4.78 2.80 -2.54
CA LEU A 122 -5.32 2.98 -3.89
C LEU A 122 -5.25 1.70 -4.73
N ARG A 123 -4.27 0.84 -4.48
CA ARG A 123 -4.02 -0.40 -5.24
C ARG A 123 -3.63 -1.56 -4.30
N PRO A 124 -4.53 -2.03 -3.41
CA PRO A 124 -4.21 -3.06 -2.41
C PRO A 124 -3.76 -4.39 -3.03
N ASN A 125 -4.20 -4.71 -4.24
CA ASN A 125 -3.81 -5.93 -4.95
C ASN A 125 -2.47 -5.81 -5.70
N PHE A 126 -1.82 -4.63 -5.67
CA PHE A 126 -0.58 -4.36 -6.42
C PHE A 126 0.68 -4.39 -5.53
N ILE A 127 0.56 -4.91 -4.30
CA ILE A 127 1.72 -5.13 -3.44
C ILE A 127 2.47 -6.35 -3.96
N ASN A 128 3.51 -6.11 -4.77
CA ASN A 128 4.37 -7.14 -5.30
C ASN A 128 4.97 -7.98 -4.15
N ASN A 129 4.89 -9.31 -4.27
CA ASN A 129 5.33 -10.25 -3.23
C ASN A 129 4.66 -10.04 -1.87
N ALA A 130 3.39 -9.63 -1.83
CA ALA A 130 2.61 -9.74 -0.60
C ALA A 130 2.65 -11.20 -0.12
N GLY A 131 3.39 -11.44 0.96
CA GLY A 131 3.46 -12.76 1.57
C GLY A 131 2.12 -13.12 2.19
N ASP A 132 1.68 -14.35 1.97
CA ASP A 132 0.62 -14.91 2.78
C ASP A 132 1.12 -15.05 4.22
N PHE A 133 0.21 -14.94 5.19
CA PHE A 133 0.51 -15.31 6.57
C PHE A 133 -0.49 -16.35 7.05
N ARG A 134 -0.01 -17.28 7.88
CA ARG A 134 -0.85 -18.31 8.50
C ARG A 134 -1.02 -18.11 9.99
N THR A 135 -0.15 -17.32 10.61
CA THR A 135 -0.18 -17.03 12.04
C THR A 135 -0.59 -15.59 12.31
N VAL A 136 -1.50 -15.39 13.27
CA VAL A 136 -1.85 -14.08 13.82
C VAL A 136 -1.44 -14.05 15.29
N VAL A 137 -0.51 -13.17 15.64
CA VAL A 137 -0.17 -12.87 17.02
C VAL A 137 -1.08 -11.75 17.49
N LEU A 138 -2.01 -12.06 18.39
CA LEU A 138 -2.88 -11.08 19.04
C LEU A 138 -2.25 -10.64 20.35
N ASP A 139 -2.10 -9.33 20.50
CA ASP A 139 -1.56 -8.71 21.70
C ASP A 139 -2.64 -7.88 22.40
N PRO A 140 -3.33 -8.44 23.41
CA PRO A 140 -4.21 -7.63 24.25
C PRO A 140 -3.34 -6.70 25.11
N GLY A 141 -3.37 -5.40 24.83
CA GLY A 141 -2.60 -4.39 25.54
C GLY A 141 -2.82 -4.41 27.05
N HIS A 142 -1.85 -3.93 27.82
CA HIS A 142 -1.87 -3.87 29.30
C HIS A 142 -2.00 -5.26 29.96
N GLY A 143 -2.45 -5.31 31.22
CA GLY A 143 -2.72 -6.52 32.00
C GLY A 143 -2.12 -6.48 33.41
N GLY A 144 -2.81 -7.11 34.38
CA GLY A 144 -2.32 -7.24 35.75
C GLY A 144 -2.14 -5.88 36.44
N SER A 145 -0.90 -5.55 36.80
CA SER A 145 -0.53 -4.27 37.44
C SER A 145 -0.66 -3.07 36.51
N ASP A 146 -0.64 -3.28 35.20
CA ASP A 146 -0.93 -2.24 34.21
C ASP A 146 -2.39 -2.37 33.78
N THR A 147 -3.24 -1.44 34.21
CA THR A 147 -4.68 -1.49 33.89
C THR A 147 -5.02 -0.81 32.57
N GLY A 148 -4.09 -0.04 32.00
CA GLY A 148 -4.35 0.89 30.90
C GLY A 148 -5.30 2.02 31.30
N ALA A 149 -6.01 2.57 30.32
CA ALA A 149 -7.06 3.56 30.57
C ALA A 149 -8.20 3.01 31.45
N SER A 150 -8.91 3.89 32.15
CA SER A 150 -10.07 3.51 32.97
C SER A 150 -11.22 4.49 32.79
N ASN A 151 -12.45 3.98 32.84
CA ASN A 151 -13.67 4.79 32.91
C ASN A 151 -14.73 4.10 33.79
N SER A 152 -15.95 4.61 33.81
CA SER A 152 -17.06 4.06 34.60
C SER A 152 -17.46 2.63 34.23
N LEU A 153 -17.03 2.12 33.07
CA LEU A 153 -17.33 0.76 32.61
C LEU A 153 -16.24 -0.25 33.02
N GLY A 154 -15.00 0.21 33.25
CA GLY A 154 -13.90 -0.62 33.73
C GLY A 154 -12.55 -0.18 33.20
N TYR A 155 -11.60 -1.13 33.23
CA TYR A 155 -10.22 -0.92 32.78
C TYR A 155 -9.99 -1.47 31.37
N GLU A 156 -9.15 -0.77 30.63
CA GLU A 156 -8.76 -1.08 29.25
C GLU A 156 -8.27 -2.52 29.10
N ALA A 157 -7.42 -2.97 30.03
CA ALA A 157 -6.85 -4.32 30.01
C ALA A 157 -7.91 -5.44 29.92
N PHE A 158 -9.08 -5.26 30.56
CA PHE A 158 -10.18 -6.23 30.52
C PHE A 158 -10.87 -6.25 29.16
N TYR A 159 -11.11 -5.08 28.57
CA TYR A 159 -11.74 -4.96 27.25
C TYR A 159 -10.81 -5.47 26.14
N ASN A 160 -9.52 -5.12 26.21
CA ASN A 160 -8.49 -5.63 25.30
C ASN A 160 -8.50 -7.16 25.29
N LEU A 161 -8.49 -7.79 26.47
CA LEU A 161 -8.50 -9.26 26.59
C LEU A 161 -9.77 -9.88 26.01
N LYS A 162 -10.94 -9.30 26.34
CA LYS A 162 -12.23 -9.80 25.87
C LYS A 162 -12.35 -9.73 24.35
N VAL A 163 -11.99 -8.59 23.75
CA VAL A 163 -12.02 -8.40 22.29
C VAL A 163 -11.03 -9.34 21.61
N ALA A 164 -9.80 -9.46 22.13
CA ALA A 164 -8.81 -10.37 21.58
C ALA A 164 -9.29 -11.85 21.60
N GLY A 165 -10.00 -12.27 22.65
CA GLY A 165 -10.60 -13.61 22.70
C GLY A 165 -11.69 -13.85 21.64
N LEU A 166 -12.51 -12.84 21.37
CA LEU A 166 -13.51 -12.90 20.28
C LEU A 166 -12.84 -12.95 18.91
N VAL A 167 -11.83 -12.10 18.68
CA VAL A 167 -11.05 -12.08 17.44
C VAL A 167 -10.33 -13.41 17.22
N LYS A 168 -9.69 -13.96 18.27
CA LYS A 168 -9.07 -15.28 18.23
C LYS A 168 -10.04 -16.34 17.72
N SER A 169 -11.23 -16.41 18.33
CA SER A 169 -12.24 -17.42 17.98
C SER A 169 -12.68 -17.30 16.51
N GLN A 170 -12.83 -16.08 16.00
CA GLN A 170 -13.20 -15.82 14.61
C GLN A 170 -12.07 -16.09 13.61
N LEU A 171 -10.82 -15.88 14.00
CA LEU A 171 -9.67 -16.16 13.14
C LEU A 171 -9.38 -17.67 13.06
N GLU A 172 -9.48 -18.37 14.20
CA GLU A 172 -9.31 -19.82 14.25
C GLU A 172 -10.41 -20.55 13.45
N SER A 173 -11.66 -20.07 13.49
CA SER A 173 -12.73 -20.64 12.66
C SER A 173 -12.54 -20.42 11.15
N LYS A 174 -11.65 -19.49 10.77
CA LYS A 174 -11.21 -19.24 9.38
C LYS A 174 -9.90 -19.96 9.03
N GLY A 175 -9.36 -20.79 9.94
CA GLY A 175 -8.16 -21.59 9.70
C GLY A 175 -6.83 -20.90 9.99
N PHE A 176 -6.83 -19.72 10.63
CA PHE A 176 -5.59 -19.10 11.08
C PHE A 176 -5.10 -19.73 12.38
N LYS A 177 -3.78 -19.87 12.52
CA LYS A 177 -3.15 -20.13 13.81
C LYS A 177 -3.12 -18.83 14.61
N VAL A 178 -3.67 -18.83 15.82
CA VAL A 178 -3.69 -17.62 16.66
C VAL A 178 -2.85 -17.83 17.91
N ILE A 179 -1.95 -16.89 18.17
CA ILE A 179 -1.11 -16.86 19.36
C ILE A 179 -1.45 -15.59 20.14
N MET A 180 -1.78 -15.72 21.41
CA MET A 180 -2.03 -14.55 22.26
C MET A 180 -0.79 -14.26 23.11
N THR A 181 -0.40 -12.99 23.23
CA THR A 181 0.70 -12.61 24.15
C THR A 181 0.33 -12.83 25.62
N ARG A 182 -0.96 -12.67 25.96
CA ARG A 182 -1.57 -13.10 27.22
C ARG A 182 -2.99 -13.63 27.00
N ASN A 183 -3.41 -14.59 27.82
CA ASN A 183 -4.77 -15.17 27.80
C ASN A 183 -5.55 -14.93 29.11
N SER A 184 -4.97 -14.19 30.05
CA SER A 184 -5.55 -13.84 31.34
C SER A 184 -5.17 -12.41 31.74
N ASN A 185 -5.68 -11.94 32.88
CA ASN A 185 -5.36 -10.60 33.40
C ASN A 185 -4.00 -10.59 34.13
N VAL A 186 -2.92 -10.73 33.36
CA VAL A 186 -1.53 -10.73 33.85
C VAL A 186 -0.73 -9.64 33.15
N PHE A 187 0.23 -9.07 33.87
CA PHE A 187 1.17 -8.14 33.28
C PHE A 187 2.23 -8.89 32.47
N ILE A 188 2.47 -8.43 31.25
CA ILE A 188 3.61 -8.84 30.41
C ILE A 188 4.27 -7.58 29.86
N SER A 189 5.60 -7.57 29.86
CA SER A 189 6.38 -6.40 29.44
C SER A 189 6.31 -6.17 27.92
N LEU A 190 6.58 -4.95 27.45
CA LEU A 190 6.65 -4.67 26.01
C LEU A 190 7.68 -5.56 25.30
N GLN A 191 8.84 -5.78 25.92
CA GLN A 191 9.88 -6.64 25.36
C GLN A 191 9.44 -8.11 25.27
N GLU A 192 8.69 -8.59 26.26
CA GLU A 192 8.17 -9.96 26.26
C GLU A 192 7.15 -10.17 25.13
N ARG A 193 6.26 -9.20 24.88
CA ARG A 193 5.34 -9.21 23.73
C ARG A 193 6.09 -9.33 22.40
N VAL A 194 7.18 -8.56 22.25
CA VAL A 194 8.07 -8.62 21.08
C VAL A 194 8.78 -9.97 20.99
N ASN A 195 9.26 -10.53 22.10
CA ASN A 195 9.93 -11.82 22.12
C ASN A 195 8.98 -12.96 21.69
N ILE A 196 7.72 -12.93 22.13
CA ILE A 196 6.69 -13.88 21.71
C ILE A 196 6.49 -13.80 20.19
N ALA A 197 6.37 -12.59 19.65
CA ALA A 197 6.19 -12.38 18.21
C ALA A 197 7.40 -12.86 17.40
N ASN A 198 8.62 -12.53 17.82
CA ASN A 198 9.87 -12.89 17.14
C ASN A 198 10.25 -14.38 17.27
N ALA A 199 9.64 -15.10 18.23
CA ALA A 199 9.80 -16.54 18.34
C ALA A 199 9.09 -17.30 17.21
N ILE A 200 8.11 -16.67 16.54
CA ILE A 200 7.36 -17.29 15.45
C ILE A 200 8.24 -17.34 14.19
N LYS A 201 8.40 -18.54 13.64
CA LYS A 201 9.27 -18.80 12.47
C LYS A 201 8.51 -18.78 11.14
N ASP A 202 7.20 -18.99 11.19
CA ASP A 202 6.31 -18.91 10.04
C ASP A 202 5.92 -17.45 9.74
N GLU A 203 5.42 -17.16 8.54
CA GLU A 203 4.89 -15.83 8.23
C GLU A 203 3.73 -15.47 9.16
N ALA A 204 3.90 -14.37 9.89
CA ALA A 204 2.97 -13.92 10.91
C ALA A 204 2.69 -12.43 10.81
N ILE A 205 1.47 -12.06 11.19
CA ILE A 205 1.10 -10.68 11.48
C ILE A 205 0.92 -10.48 12.98
N PHE A 206 1.40 -9.35 13.50
CA PHE A 206 1.21 -8.94 14.89
C PHE A 206 0.15 -7.85 14.95
N VAL A 207 -0.88 -8.07 15.78
CA VAL A 207 -2.00 -7.13 15.96
C VAL A 207 -2.15 -6.85 17.45
N SER A 208 -1.81 -5.62 17.85
CA SER A 208 -2.07 -5.15 19.21
C SER A 208 -3.44 -4.48 19.30
N ILE A 209 -4.19 -4.81 20.35
CA ILE A 209 -5.55 -4.33 20.58
C ILE A 209 -5.54 -3.46 21.84
N HIS A 210 -5.95 -2.21 21.66
CA HIS A 210 -6.05 -1.18 22.67
C HIS A 210 -7.38 -0.44 22.60
N PHE A 211 -7.84 0.07 23.75
CA PHE A 211 -8.96 0.99 23.86
C PHE A 211 -8.41 2.32 24.34
N ASN A 212 -8.06 3.19 23.39
CA ASN A 212 -7.39 4.44 23.71
C ASN A 212 -8.27 5.37 24.56
N SER A 213 -7.66 6.36 25.19
CA SER A 213 -8.33 7.43 25.92
C SER A 213 -7.95 8.80 25.38
N GLY A 214 -8.85 9.76 25.55
CA GLY A 214 -8.67 11.12 25.08
C GLY A 214 -9.63 12.06 25.78
N ASN A 215 -9.76 13.29 25.25
CA ASN A 215 -10.77 14.22 25.75
C ASN A 215 -12.20 13.69 25.52
N SER A 216 -13.20 14.32 26.13
CA SER A 216 -14.60 13.90 26.06
C SER A 216 -15.20 13.88 24.64
N ASN A 217 -14.55 14.56 23.69
CA ASN A 217 -14.95 14.57 22.29
C ASN A 217 -14.17 13.53 21.47
N ALA A 218 -13.23 12.76 22.02
CA ALA A 218 -12.51 11.74 21.26
C ALA A 218 -13.39 10.49 21.08
N ARG A 219 -13.64 10.10 19.84
CA ARG A 219 -14.45 8.92 19.48
C ARG A 219 -14.04 8.37 18.11
N GLY A 220 -14.11 7.06 17.94
CA GLY A 220 -13.82 6.38 16.68
C GLY A 220 -12.79 5.26 16.82
N ILE A 221 -12.33 4.76 15.67
CA ILE A 221 -11.27 3.75 15.56
C ILE A 221 -10.06 4.42 14.93
N GLU A 222 -8.87 4.08 15.42
CA GLU A 222 -7.60 4.41 14.80
C GLU A 222 -6.76 3.14 14.66
N THR A 223 -5.88 3.12 13.67
CA THR A 223 -4.97 2.00 13.43
C THR A 223 -3.60 2.57 13.19
N PHE A 224 -2.66 2.17 14.04
CA PHE A 224 -1.26 2.53 13.90
C PHE A 224 -0.51 1.38 13.24
N THR A 225 0.40 1.73 12.35
CA THR A 225 1.39 0.82 11.80
C THR A 225 2.77 1.24 12.28
N LEU A 226 3.75 0.35 12.15
CA LEU A 226 5.13 0.69 12.42
C LEU A 226 5.55 1.88 11.54
N SER A 227 6.15 2.90 12.15
CA SER A 227 6.67 4.05 11.39
C SER A 227 7.67 3.57 10.33
N PRO A 228 7.65 4.10 9.11
CA PRO A 228 8.73 3.88 8.16
C PRO A 228 10.09 4.36 8.71
N PRO A 229 11.22 3.88 8.18
CA PRO A 229 12.51 4.48 8.49
C PRO A 229 12.50 5.99 8.26
N SER A 230 13.22 6.74 9.08
CA SER A 230 13.29 8.21 9.18
C SER A 230 12.02 8.93 9.64
N VAL A 231 10.96 8.19 10.00
CA VAL A 231 9.73 8.73 10.58
C VAL A 231 9.73 8.41 12.08
N PRO A 232 9.59 9.41 12.97
CA PRO A 232 9.56 9.15 14.40
C PRO A 232 8.33 8.34 14.78
N HIS A 233 8.40 7.65 15.92
CA HIS A 233 7.21 7.08 16.52
C HIS A 233 6.24 8.21 16.93
N TYR A 234 4.94 7.93 16.87
CA TYR A 234 3.92 8.89 17.27
C TYR A 234 4.20 9.45 18.68
N GLY A 235 4.11 10.77 18.83
CA GLY A 235 4.38 11.46 20.10
C GLY A 235 5.85 11.54 20.52
N SER A 236 6.79 11.09 19.66
CA SER A 236 8.23 11.23 19.90
C SER A 236 8.90 12.18 18.92
N GLY A 237 10.00 12.81 19.36
CA GLY A 237 10.93 13.46 18.44
C GLY A 237 11.77 12.43 17.68
N ILE A 238 12.40 12.87 16.58
CA ILE A 238 13.32 12.03 15.79
C ILE A 238 14.48 11.55 16.65
N LYS A 239 14.78 10.25 16.58
CA LYS A 239 15.92 9.61 17.23
C LYS A 239 16.78 8.87 16.21
N GLU A 240 18.03 8.58 16.58
CA GLU A 240 18.95 7.81 15.73
C GLU A 240 18.36 6.44 15.33
N SER A 241 17.64 5.79 16.26
CA SER A 241 16.94 4.52 16.02
C SER A 241 15.86 4.59 14.93
N ASP A 242 15.36 5.78 14.59
CA ASP A 242 14.37 5.93 13.52
C ASP A 242 15.00 5.78 12.14
N PHE A 243 16.31 6.05 12.00
CA PHE A 243 17.05 5.87 10.74
C PHE A 243 17.51 4.44 10.51
N ALA A 244 17.36 3.55 11.50
CA ALA A 244 17.70 2.14 11.35
C ALA A 244 16.94 1.56 10.15
N THR A 245 17.66 0.90 9.25
CA THR A 245 17.04 0.22 8.11
C THR A 245 16.21 -0.95 8.64
N ARG A 246 14.92 -0.73 8.76
CA ARG A 246 13.92 -1.79 8.93
C ARG A 246 13.84 -2.44 7.55
N MET A 247 14.23 -3.71 7.42
CA MET A 247 14.25 -4.44 6.15
C MET A 247 12.86 -4.40 5.50
N VAL A 248 12.60 -3.36 4.71
CA VAL A 248 11.39 -3.21 3.89
C VAL A 248 11.89 -2.74 2.54
N THR A 249 11.92 -3.65 1.59
CA THR A 249 12.34 -3.43 0.21
C THR A 249 11.59 -2.23 -0.38
N ASN A 250 12.32 -1.16 -0.72
CA ASN A 250 11.81 0.02 -1.40
C ASN A 250 11.64 -0.27 -2.90
N THR A 251 10.68 -1.12 -3.27
CA THR A 251 10.52 -1.57 -4.68
C THR A 251 9.47 -0.78 -5.47
N ILE A 252 8.71 0.12 -4.82
CA ILE A 252 7.55 0.77 -5.46
C ILE A 252 7.94 1.73 -6.61
N LEU A 253 9.18 2.22 -6.66
CA LEU A 253 9.62 3.15 -7.70
C LEU A 253 10.42 2.51 -8.83
N GLN A 254 10.76 1.23 -8.71
CA GLN A 254 11.47 0.48 -9.75
C GLN A 254 10.53 -0.37 -10.61
N THR A 255 9.27 -0.50 -10.21
CA THR A 255 8.26 -1.25 -10.97
C THR A 255 7.14 -0.31 -11.36
N SER A 256 7.25 0.25 -12.56
CA SER A 256 6.11 0.80 -13.27
C SER A 256 5.05 -0.30 -13.50
N PRO A 257 3.76 0.05 -13.61
CA PRO A 257 2.70 -0.92 -13.92
C PRO A 257 2.98 -1.75 -15.17
#